data_AF-A0A0C2EZ22-F1
#
_entry.id   AF-A0A0C2EZ22-F1
#
_cell.length_a   1.000
_cell.length_b   1.000
_cell.length_c   1.000
_cell.angle_alpha   90.00
_cell.angle_beta   90.00
_cell.angle_gamma   90.00
#
_symmetry.space_group_name_H-M   'P 1'
#
loop_
_entity.id
_entity.type
_entity.pdbx_description
1 polymer ?
#
loop_
_entity_poly.entity_id
_entity_poly.type
_entity_poly.pdbx_seq_one_letter_code
_entity_poly.pdbx_strand_id
1 'polypeptide(L)'
;MKLATLLKALTAHVPVPGAKKTSADPFKQYFDKQAEIFCIGNIPLRIKQEARAIIEGRIGSTPRFDRSYIDSLQLTPEARAIFDVALQRLCRYTAKLIGDEPRKKKQPLYPWQCAVVFVPDTNFNAWVRLAHDERDNTALIFINIGVLVENLHRLHIAYATPGFMDMVMRDRLAPHVPPQADTGYLCTLSRNGRFVAIATEIAVKAAMLVIFHEYAHFLRGHLTYLRGELAHSGEIFEAPDPALPATEVLDDDLRRVIEMDADQKAGSFASTFWRMLDHPAVSPKDCQNEAFSMEIISAVLSNNLILGQYEFTDRYYSPLWRTQHILEYFWADFFSVDKTLPEAERQCQRTAISNEMYQLQFKLTSEHERVYAIMGWGEGLSFERVEREIEILLGEDKHRLENLQLRLIPYMPFNFFYQRHAAQTQY
;
A
#
# COMPACT_ATOMS: atom_id res chain seq x y z
N MET A 1 -4.17 26.58 -4.64
CA MET A 1 -5.14 25.48 -4.38
C MET A 1 -6.45 26.03 -3.79
N LYS A 2 -7.65 25.60 -4.22
CA LYS A 2 -8.93 26.03 -3.59
C LYS A 2 -9.41 25.00 -2.56
N LEU A 3 -8.63 24.80 -1.50
CA LEU A 3 -8.95 23.89 -0.39
C LEU A 3 -10.40 24.11 0.09
N ALA A 4 -10.84 25.36 0.26
CA ALA A 4 -12.23 25.69 0.64
C ALA A 4 -13.31 25.13 -0.33
N THR A 5 -13.04 25.06 -1.63
CA THR A 5 -13.96 24.49 -2.63
C THR A 5 -14.05 22.97 -2.52
N LEU A 6 -12.91 22.29 -2.34
CA LEU A 6 -12.85 20.86 -2.05
C LEU A 6 -13.67 20.52 -0.80
N LEU A 7 -13.48 21.27 0.28
CA LEU A 7 -14.11 21.00 1.57
C LEU A 7 -15.64 21.23 1.54
N LYS A 8 -16.11 22.27 0.83
CA LYS A 8 -17.54 22.49 0.58
C LYS A 8 -18.15 21.36 -0.26
N ALA A 9 -17.38 20.86 -1.20
CA ALA A 9 -17.84 19.87 -2.14
C ALA A 9 -17.71 18.42 -1.59
N LEU A 10 -16.91 18.17 -0.56
CA LEU A 10 -16.89 16.92 0.24
C LEU A 10 -18.08 16.81 1.21
N THR A 11 -18.53 17.93 1.76
CA THR A 11 -19.57 18.00 2.82
C THR A 11 -21.02 18.07 2.33
N ALA A 12 -21.25 18.30 1.04
CA ALA A 12 -22.61 18.25 0.48
C ALA A 12 -23.23 16.84 0.63
N HIS A 13 -24.53 16.72 0.92
CA HIS A 13 -25.20 15.43 0.81
C HIS A 13 -25.34 15.07 -0.67
N VAL A 14 -24.77 13.95 -1.10
CA VAL A 14 -25.12 13.34 -2.40
C VAL A 14 -25.60 11.91 -2.17
N PRO A 15 -26.76 11.53 -2.75
CA PRO A 15 -27.21 10.15 -2.71
C PRO A 15 -26.18 9.25 -3.40
N VAL A 16 -25.91 8.12 -2.78
CA VAL A 16 -25.05 7.07 -3.33
C VAL A 16 -25.58 6.71 -4.72
N PRO A 17 -24.78 6.84 -5.80
CA PRO A 17 -25.21 6.39 -7.11
C PRO A 17 -25.57 4.91 -7.04
N GLY A 18 -26.79 4.56 -7.42
CA GLY A 18 -27.22 3.16 -7.48
C GLY A 18 -26.24 2.35 -8.34
N ALA A 19 -25.75 1.24 -7.78
CA ALA A 19 -24.80 0.36 -8.44
C ALA A 19 -25.37 -0.14 -9.78
N LYS A 20 -24.88 0.39 -10.91
CA LYS A 20 -25.14 -0.16 -12.25
C LYS A 20 -23.84 -0.59 -12.92
N LYS A 21 -23.50 -1.86 -12.70
CA LYS A 21 -23.22 -2.93 -13.68
C LYS A 21 -22.52 -4.03 -12.90
N THR A 22 -23.08 -5.23 -12.99
CA THR A 22 -22.56 -6.49 -12.45
C THR A 22 -21.08 -6.64 -12.76
N SER A 23 -20.24 -6.26 -11.81
CA SER A 23 -18.85 -6.66 -11.84
C SER A 23 -18.74 -8.14 -11.57
N ALA A 24 -17.78 -8.80 -12.21
CA ALA A 24 -17.48 -10.19 -11.91
C ALA A 24 -17.16 -10.36 -10.42
N ASP A 25 -17.73 -11.40 -9.83
CA ASP A 25 -17.43 -11.82 -8.46
C ASP A 25 -15.94 -12.22 -8.39
N PRO A 26 -15.11 -11.54 -7.56
CA PRO A 26 -13.68 -11.83 -7.49
C PRO A 26 -13.37 -13.30 -7.18
N PHE A 27 -14.20 -13.96 -6.36
CA PHE A 27 -14.02 -15.36 -6.02
C PHE A 27 -14.32 -16.29 -7.20
N LYS A 28 -15.20 -15.91 -8.13
CA LYS A 28 -15.40 -16.70 -9.35
C LYS A 28 -14.26 -16.55 -10.34
N GLN A 29 -13.57 -15.41 -10.31
CA GLN A 29 -12.52 -15.07 -11.25
C GLN A 29 -11.14 -15.55 -10.80
N TYR A 30 -10.79 -15.38 -9.51
CA TYR A 30 -9.43 -15.53 -9.01
C TYR A 30 -9.24 -16.68 -8.02
N PHE A 31 -10.32 -17.31 -7.53
CA PHE A 31 -10.19 -18.52 -6.71
C PHE A 31 -10.00 -19.75 -7.61
N ASP A 32 -8.82 -20.35 -7.53
CA ASP A 32 -8.49 -21.58 -8.23
C ASP A 32 -8.94 -22.79 -7.40
N LYS A 33 -9.95 -23.51 -7.89
CA LYS A 33 -10.49 -24.69 -7.18
C LYS A 33 -9.54 -25.87 -7.15
N GLN A 34 -8.59 -25.99 -8.10
CA GLN A 34 -7.67 -27.12 -8.16
C GLN A 34 -6.48 -26.92 -7.21
N ALA A 35 -6.02 -25.67 -7.07
CA ALA A 35 -4.98 -25.32 -6.10
C ALA A 35 -5.53 -24.83 -4.74
N GLU A 36 -6.85 -24.65 -4.63
CA GLU A 36 -7.54 -24.15 -3.43
C GLU A 36 -7.02 -22.80 -2.92
N ILE A 37 -6.66 -21.91 -3.85
CA ILE A 37 -5.99 -20.65 -3.55
C ILE A 37 -6.63 -19.48 -4.30
N PHE A 38 -6.69 -18.32 -3.65
CA PHE A 38 -7.07 -17.08 -4.31
C PHE A 38 -5.82 -16.38 -4.84
N CYS A 39 -5.68 -16.35 -6.16
CA CYS A 39 -4.49 -15.88 -6.84
C CYS A 39 -4.85 -15.00 -8.02
N ILE A 40 -4.27 -13.80 -8.05
CA ILE A 40 -4.34 -12.89 -9.19
C ILE A 40 -3.01 -13.02 -9.92
N GLY A 41 -3.05 -13.28 -11.23
CA GLY A 41 -1.86 -13.52 -12.04
C GLY A 41 -1.89 -14.91 -12.69
N ASN A 42 -1.30 -15.01 -13.87
CA ASN A 42 -1.31 -16.22 -14.68
C ASN A 42 -0.01 -17.01 -14.46
N ILE A 43 -0.01 -17.87 -13.44
CA ILE A 43 1.12 -18.74 -13.06
C ILE A 43 0.74 -20.23 -13.13
N PRO A 44 1.71 -21.15 -13.31
CA PRO A 44 1.44 -22.58 -13.40
C PRO A 44 0.73 -23.17 -12.17
N LEU A 45 -0.10 -24.19 -12.38
CA LEU A 45 -0.85 -24.86 -11.30
C LEU A 45 0.08 -25.39 -10.19
N ARG A 46 1.25 -25.92 -10.55
CA ARG A 46 2.24 -26.41 -9.58
C ARG A 46 2.67 -25.30 -8.61
N ILE A 47 2.98 -24.11 -9.13
CA ILE A 47 3.38 -22.96 -8.30
C ILE A 47 2.23 -22.51 -7.38
N LYS A 48 0.99 -22.56 -7.87
CA LYS A 48 -0.20 -22.28 -7.03
C LYS A 48 -0.35 -23.29 -5.89
N GLN A 49 -0.12 -24.58 -6.15
CA GLN A 49 -0.18 -25.63 -5.14
C GLN A 49 0.96 -25.51 -4.11
N GLU A 50 2.15 -25.12 -4.55
CA GLU A 50 3.26 -24.78 -3.64
C GLU A 50 2.88 -23.59 -2.77
N ALA A 51 2.41 -22.49 -3.36
CA ALA A 51 1.92 -21.32 -2.61
C ALA A 51 0.83 -21.69 -1.58
N ARG A 52 -0.05 -22.64 -1.91
CA ARG A 52 -1.07 -23.16 -1.00
C ARG A 52 -0.47 -23.89 0.20
N ALA A 53 0.48 -24.81 -0.04
CA ALA A 53 1.16 -25.56 1.01
C ALA A 53 1.95 -24.64 1.95
N ILE A 54 2.53 -23.58 1.39
CA ILE A 54 3.25 -22.54 2.10
C ILE A 54 2.34 -21.79 3.08
N ILE A 55 1.16 -21.37 2.62
CA ILE A 55 0.14 -20.74 3.46
C ILE A 55 -0.29 -21.68 4.59
N GLU A 56 -0.52 -22.95 4.26
CA GLU A 56 -0.88 -24.01 5.21
C GLU A 56 0.17 -24.17 6.32
N GLY A 57 1.43 -24.29 5.94
CA GLY A 57 2.54 -24.42 6.88
C GLY A 57 2.70 -23.20 7.79
N ARG A 58 2.39 -21.99 7.30
CA ARG A 58 2.52 -20.76 8.08
C ARG A 58 1.37 -20.54 9.06
N ILE A 59 0.13 -20.70 8.61
CA ILE A 59 -1.06 -20.50 9.46
C ILE A 59 -1.24 -21.69 10.43
N GLY A 60 -0.63 -22.84 10.14
CA GLY A 60 -0.78 -24.05 10.95
C GLY A 60 -2.18 -24.66 10.84
N SER A 61 -2.93 -24.29 9.79
CA SER A 61 -4.29 -24.75 9.53
C SER A 61 -4.59 -24.73 8.03
N THR A 62 -5.78 -25.19 7.64
CA THR A 62 -6.21 -25.30 6.23
C THR A 62 -7.21 -24.24 5.74
N PRO A 63 -7.30 -23.01 6.29
CA PRO A 63 -8.25 -22.02 5.79
C PRO A 63 -7.92 -21.65 4.35
N ARG A 64 -8.98 -21.38 3.60
CA ARG A 64 -8.93 -20.97 2.19
C ARG A 64 -9.49 -19.57 2.12
N PHE A 65 -8.86 -18.69 1.34
CA PHE A 65 -9.45 -17.38 1.11
C PHE A 65 -10.61 -17.48 0.09
N ASP A 66 -11.76 -17.94 0.57
CA ASP A 66 -12.98 -18.14 -0.20
C ASP A 66 -14.19 -17.44 0.45
N ARG A 67 -15.39 -17.64 -0.11
CA ARG A 67 -16.62 -17.05 0.43
C ARG A 67 -16.91 -17.49 1.87
N SER A 68 -16.64 -18.75 2.21
CA SER A 68 -16.85 -19.31 3.55
C SER A 68 -15.96 -18.61 4.58
N TYR A 69 -14.71 -18.28 4.21
CA TYR A 69 -13.82 -17.50 5.07
C TYR A 69 -14.38 -16.09 5.32
N ILE A 70 -14.88 -15.38 4.30
CA ILE A 70 -15.51 -14.06 4.53
C ILE A 70 -16.76 -14.17 5.40
N ASP A 71 -17.58 -15.21 5.21
CA ASP A 71 -18.77 -15.46 6.03
C ASP A 71 -18.38 -15.71 7.50
N SER A 72 -17.22 -16.32 7.75
CA SER A 72 -16.68 -16.54 9.10
C SER A 72 -16.29 -15.26 9.84
N LEU A 73 -16.06 -14.15 9.12
CA LEU A 73 -15.81 -12.82 9.72
C LEU A 73 -17.06 -12.17 10.32
N GLN A 74 -18.24 -12.77 10.12
CA GLN A 74 -19.52 -12.33 10.68
C GLN A 74 -19.85 -10.85 10.41
N LEU A 75 -19.44 -10.34 9.25
CA LEU A 75 -19.74 -8.97 8.83
C LEU A 75 -21.26 -8.77 8.70
N THR A 76 -21.75 -7.61 9.14
CA THR A 76 -23.14 -7.21 8.86
C THR A 76 -23.39 -7.10 7.35
N PRO A 77 -24.65 -7.13 6.87
CA PRO A 77 -24.93 -7.02 5.43
C PRO A 77 -24.34 -5.76 4.77
N GLU A 78 -24.33 -4.63 5.50
CA GLU A 78 -23.74 -3.38 5.03
C GLU A 78 -22.20 -3.46 5.00
N ALA A 79 -21.58 -3.94 6.08
CA ALA A 79 -20.14 -4.17 6.14
C ALA A 79 -19.66 -5.13 5.05
N ARG A 80 -20.43 -6.19 4.77
CA ARG A 80 -20.17 -7.14 3.70
C ARG A 80 -20.23 -6.49 2.33
N ALA A 81 -21.20 -5.61 2.08
CA ALA A 81 -21.28 -4.87 0.82
C ALA A 81 -20.06 -3.96 0.61
N ILE A 82 -19.61 -3.27 1.67
CA ILE A 82 -18.40 -2.44 1.65
C ILE A 82 -17.16 -3.29 1.35
N PHE A 83 -16.98 -4.40 2.06
CA PHE A 83 -15.87 -5.31 1.87
C PHE A 83 -15.84 -5.89 0.46
N ASP A 84 -16.97 -6.37 -0.05
CA ASP A 84 -17.05 -6.96 -1.40
C ASP A 84 -16.68 -5.92 -2.48
N VAL A 85 -17.11 -4.67 -2.34
CA VAL A 85 -16.72 -3.57 -3.24
C VAL A 85 -15.23 -3.28 -3.15
N ALA A 86 -14.68 -3.23 -1.93
CA ALA A 86 -13.27 -2.96 -1.69
C ALA A 86 -12.38 -4.07 -2.27
N LEU A 87 -12.70 -5.33 -2.00
CA LEU A 87 -12.00 -6.48 -2.54
C LEU A 87 -12.04 -6.48 -4.07
N GLN A 88 -13.21 -6.21 -4.66
CA GLN A 88 -13.35 -6.15 -6.11
C GLN A 88 -12.47 -5.05 -6.73
N ARG A 89 -12.40 -3.86 -6.12
CA ARG A 89 -11.49 -2.78 -6.56
C ARG A 89 -10.03 -3.16 -6.40
N LEU A 90 -9.66 -3.72 -5.25
CA LEU A 90 -8.30 -4.20 -4.97
C LEU A 90 -7.86 -5.24 -6.00
N CYS A 91 -8.69 -6.25 -6.28
CA CYS A 91 -8.38 -7.26 -7.29
C CYS A 91 -8.22 -6.65 -8.69
N ARG A 92 -9.09 -5.70 -9.05
CA ARG A 92 -9.00 -5.00 -10.33
C ARG A 92 -7.69 -4.23 -10.48
N TYR A 93 -7.26 -3.50 -9.45
CA TYR A 93 -6.01 -2.75 -9.48
C TYR A 93 -4.80 -3.67 -9.44
N THR A 94 -4.86 -4.74 -8.66
CA THR A 94 -3.82 -5.76 -8.62
C THR A 94 -3.62 -6.41 -9.99
N ALA A 95 -4.70 -6.83 -10.66
CA ALA A 95 -4.64 -7.40 -12.01
C ALA A 95 -4.03 -6.42 -13.04
N LYS A 96 -4.38 -5.13 -12.94
CA LYS A 96 -3.77 -4.06 -13.76
C LYS A 96 -2.28 -3.87 -13.50
N LEU A 97 -1.82 -4.07 -12.27
CA LEU A 97 -0.41 -3.94 -11.90
C LEU A 97 0.44 -5.09 -12.47
N ILE A 98 0.02 -6.33 -12.23
CA ILE A 98 0.82 -7.51 -12.57
C ILE A 98 0.66 -7.95 -14.03
N GLY A 99 -0.53 -7.73 -14.61
CA GLY A 99 -0.93 -8.17 -15.94
C GLY A 99 -1.40 -9.62 -15.99
N ASP A 100 -2.29 -9.91 -16.94
CA ASP A 100 -2.91 -11.24 -17.10
C ASP A 100 -2.26 -12.07 -18.23
N GLU A 101 -1.40 -11.45 -19.04
CA GLU A 101 -0.75 -12.08 -20.19
C GLU A 101 0.74 -12.36 -19.94
N PRO A 102 1.27 -13.49 -20.45
CA PRO A 102 2.70 -13.76 -20.44
C PRO A 102 3.49 -12.67 -21.18
N ARG A 103 4.60 -12.24 -20.58
CA ARG A 103 5.47 -11.21 -21.14
C ARG A 103 6.31 -11.78 -22.29
N LYS A 104 6.59 -10.97 -23.32
CA LYS A 104 7.38 -11.32 -24.50
C LYS A 104 8.81 -10.78 -24.40
N LYS A 105 9.76 -11.40 -25.10
CA LYS A 105 11.16 -10.92 -25.17
C LYS A 105 11.19 -9.44 -25.57
N LYS A 106 11.96 -8.62 -24.85
CA LYS A 106 12.06 -7.14 -24.94
C LYS A 106 10.91 -6.35 -24.26
N GLN A 107 9.88 -7.01 -23.72
CA GLN A 107 8.93 -6.33 -22.83
C GLN A 107 9.54 -6.19 -21.42
N PRO A 108 9.18 -5.12 -20.68
CA PRO A 108 9.60 -4.99 -19.30
C PRO A 108 9.11 -6.20 -18.50
N LEU A 109 9.99 -6.66 -17.63
CA LEU A 109 9.90 -7.81 -16.73
C LEU A 109 10.00 -9.17 -17.42
N TYR A 110 10.24 -9.25 -18.73
CA TYR A 110 10.56 -10.54 -19.35
C TYR A 110 11.87 -11.12 -18.76
N PRO A 111 11.93 -12.44 -18.43
CA PRO A 111 10.91 -13.49 -18.62
C PRO A 111 9.95 -13.67 -17.43
N TRP A 112 9.99 -12.80 -16.43
CA TRP A 112 9.24 -12.93 -15.18
C TRP A 112 7.71 -12.82 -15.35
N GLN A 113 7.01 -13.72 -14.68
CA GLN A 113 5.58 -13.65 -14.37
C GLN A 113 5.41 -13.18 -12.94
N CYS A 114 4.35 -12.42 -12.64
CA CYS A 114 4.07 -11.95 -11.29
C CYS A 114 2.66 -12.36 -10.88
N ALA A 115 2.50 -12.78 -9.62
CA ALA A 115 1.20 -13.09 -9.05
C ALA A 115 1.08 -12.55 -7.62
N VAL A 116 -0.15 -12.19 -7.25
CA VAL A 116 -0.51 -11.80 -5.90
C VAL A 116 -1.46 -12.83 -5.33
N VAL A 117 -1.09 -13.38 -4.18
CA VAL A 117 -1.80 -14.45 -3.48
C VAL A 117 -2.39 -13.90 -2.18
N PHE A 118 -3.69 -14.08 -1.99
CA PHE A 118 -4.37 -13.61 -0.78
C PHE A 118 -4.35 -14.68 0.30
N VAL A 119 -3.78 -14.33 1.44
CA VAL A 119 -3.64 -15.20 2.61
C VAL A 119 -4.85 -15.00 3.54
N PRO A 120 -5.55 -16.08 3.94
CA PRO A 120 -6.71 -16.02 4.84
C PRO A 120 -6.27 -15.84 6.29
N ASP A 121 -5.61 -14.71 6.57
CA ASP A 121 -5.21 -14.27 7.90
C ASP A 121 -5.61 -12.80 8.07
N THR A 122 -6.19 -12.46 9.23
CA THR A 122 -6.58 -11.10 9.60
C THR A 122 -5.43 -10.27 10.19
N ASN A 123 -4.27 -10.88 10.49
CA ASN A 123 -3.10 -10.14 10.93
C ASN A 123 -2.56 -9.23 9.82
N PHE A 124 -2.09 -8.03 10.18
CA PHE A 124 -1.74 -6.96 9.23
C PHE A 124 -0.44 -7.17 8.41
N ASN A 125 0.26 -8.29 8.55
CA ASN A 125 1.57 -8.45 7.91
C ASN A 125 1.46 -8.97 6.48
N ALA A 126 2.11 -8.30 5.52
CA ALA A 126 2.30 -8.85 4.18
C ALA A 126 3.49 -9.82 4.18
N TRP A 127 3.41 -10.83 3.31
CA TRP A 127 4.49 -11.78 3.13
C TRP A 127 4.96 -11.77 1.68
N VAL A 128 6.09 -11.15 1.40
CA VAL A 128 6.76 -11.41 0.12
C VAL A 128 7.56 -12.68 0.23
N ARG A 129 7.14 -13.66 -0.57
CA ARG A 129 7.95 -14.83 -0.83
C ARG A 129 8.15 -14.94 -2.32
N LEU A 130 9.37 -14.66 -2.73
CA LEU A 130 9.75 -14.80 -4.12
C LEU A 130 10.32 -16.19 -4.35
N ALA A 131 9.40 -17.09 -4.69
CA ALA A 131 9.73 -18.38 -5.24
C ALA A 131 10.17 -18.20 -6.70
N HIS A 132 11.45 -17.92 -6.92
CA HIS A 132 12.03 -18.13 -8.23
C HIS A 132 12.16 -19.65 -8.46
N ASP A 133 11.48 -20.15 -9.48
CA ASP A 133 12.01 -21.30 -10.20
C ASP A 133 12.74 -20.72 -11.40
N GLU A 134 14.05 -20.94 -11.50
CA GLU A 134 14.81 -20.55 -12.70
C GLU A 134 14.25 -21.22 -13.97
N ARG A 135 13.44 -22.29 -13.84
CA ARG A 135 12.64 -22.86 -14.93
C ARG A 135 11.44 -22.00 -15.31
N ASP A 136 10.67 -21.51 -14.33
CA ASP A 136 9.35 -20.90 -14.58
C ASP A 136 9.33 -19.36 -14.47
N ASN A 137 10.42 -18.73 -14.02
CA ASN A 137 10.58 -17.27 -13.87
C ASN A 137 9.35 -16.61 -13.21
N THR A 138 8.95 -17.07 -12.03
CA THR A 138 7.74 -16.55 -11.35
C THR A 138 8.09 -15.72 -10.12
N ALA A 139 7.30 -14.68 -9.89
CA ALA A 139 7.39 -13.78 -8.75
C ALA A 139 6.07 -13.78 -7.98
N LEU A 140 6.08 -14.09 -6.67
CA LEU A 140 4.87 -14.13 -5.84
C LEU A 140 4.91 -13.05 -4.74
N ILE A 141 3.78 -12.38 -4.55
CA ILE A 141 3.52 -11.48 -3.42
C ILE A 141 2.37 -12.10 -2.63
N PHE A 142 2.59 -12.45 -1.36
CA PHE A 142 1.51 -12.87 -0.48
C PHE A 142 1.03 -11.67 0.33
N ILE A 143 -0.28 -11.46 0.36
CA ILE A 143 -0.90 -10.38 1.13
C ILE A 143 -1.97 -10.96 2.04
N ASN A 144 -1.85 -10.70 3.34
CA ASN A 144 -2.90 -11.04 4.29
C ASN A 144 -4.15 -10.21 4.01
N ILE A 145 -5.32 -10.85 4.02
CA ILE A 145 -6.58 -10.10 3.88
C ILE A 145 -6.80 -9.15 5.06
N GLY A 146 -6.14 -9.40 6.20
CA GLY A 146 -6.00 -8.48 7.33
C GLY A 146 -5.64 -7.06 6.93
N VAL A 147 -4.74 -6.88 5.96
CA VAL A 147 -4.36 -5.56 5.45
C VAL A 147 -5.58 -4.76 4.97
N LEU A 148 -6.49 -5.42 4.22
CA LEU A 148 -7.70 -4.77 3.74
C LEU A 148 -8.73 -4.59 4.86
N VAL A 149 -8.93 -5.61 5.69
CA VAL A 149 -9.94 -5.61 6.77
C VAL A 149 -9.63 -4.55 7.83
N GLU A 150 -8.39 -4.48 8.30
CA GLU A 150 -7.96 -3.50 9.31
C GLU A 150 -8.03 -2.08 8.78
N ASN A 151 -7.52 -1.82 7.56
CA ASN A 151 -7.62 -0.51 6.94
C ASN A 151 -9.09 -0.09 6.77
N LEU A 152 -9.96 -0.98 6.27
CA LEU A 152 -11.38 -0.69 6.17
C LEU A 152 -11.96 -0.34 7.54
N HIS A 153 -11.74 -1.17 8.56
CA HIS A 153 -12.31 -0.95 9.88
C HIS A 153 -11.86 0.38 10.49
N ARG A 154 -10.55 0.64 10.50
CA ARG A 154 -9.97 1.82 11.17
C ARG A 154 -10.28 3.11 10.42
N LEU A 155 -10.22 3.11 9.10
CA LEU A 155 -10.59 4.28 8.29
C LEU A 155 -12.08 4.59 8.42
N HIS A 156 -12.96 3.59 8.39
CA HIS A 156 -14.39 3.83 8.57
C HIS A 156 -14.71 4.39 9.96
N ILE A 157 -14.03 3.93 11.02
CA ILE A 157 -14.12 4.52 12.36
C ILE A 157 -13.61 5.96 12.37
N ALA A 158 -12.47 6.24 11.76
CA ALA A 158 -11.92 7.60 11.68
C ALA A 158 -12.95 8.54 11.03
N TYR A 159 -13.46 8.18 9.86
CA TYR A 159 -14.48 8.93 9.13
C TYR A 159 -15.87 8.96 9.79
N ALA A 160 -16.12 8.10 10.79
CA ALA A 160 -17.31 8.14 11.64
C ALA A 160 -17.10 8.97 12.92
N THR A 161 -15.85 9.24 13.31
CA THR A 161 -15.52 9.96 14.54
C THR A 161 -15.97 11.43 14.43
N PRO A 162 -16.69 11.96 15.43
CA PRO A 162 -17.12 13.35 15.42
C PRO A 162 -15.97 14.34 15.24
N GLY A 163 -16.16 15.28 14.32
CA GLY A 163 -15.16 16.29 13.97
C GLY A 163 -13.93 15.73 13.27
N PHE A 164 -13.90 14.46 12.87
CA PHE A 164 -12.87 13.99 11.95
C PHE A 164 -12.89 14.84 10.69
N MET A 165 -11.73 15.39 10.33
CA MET A 165 -11.51 16.41 9.31
C MET A 165 -11.78 17.86 9.74
N ASP A 166 -12.19 18.18 10.97
CA ASP A 166 -12.41 19.59 11.37
C ASP A 166 -11.10 20.40 11.32
N MET A 167 -9.95 19.81 11.69
CA MET A 167 -8.66 20.48 11.53
C MET A 167 -8.35 20.78 10.06
N VAL A 168 -8.62 19.82 9.18
CA VAL A 168 -8.40 19.96 7.73
C VAL A 168 -9.38 20.93 7.10
N MET A 169 -10.64 20.93 7.55
CA MET A 169 -11.76 21.65 6.93
C MET A 169 -11.96 23.07 7.46
N ARG A 170 -11.62 23.31 8.72
CA ARG A 170 -12.02 24.52 9.45
C ARG A 170 -10.89 25.13 10.26
N ASP A 171 -9.69 24.53 10.24
CA ASP A 171 -8.58 24.87 11.14
C ASP A 171 -9.03 24.92 12.60
N ARG A 172 -9.91 23.98 12.98
CA ARG A 172 -10.46 23.85 14.33
C ARG A 172 -10.06 22.52 14.91
N LEU A 173 -9.61 22.54 16.17
CA LEU A 173 -9.42 21.32 16.95
C LEU A 173 -10.78 20.62 17.08
N ALA A 174 -10.83 19.39 16.58
CA ALA A 174 -11.99 18.53 16.70
C ALA A 174 -12.24 18.12 18.17
N PRO A 175 -13.49 17.90 18.58
CA PRO A 175 -13.80 17.45 19.92
C PRO A 175 -13.22 16.04 20.17
N HIS A 176 -12.76 15.80 21.40
CA HIS A 176 -12.24 14.49 21.82
C HIS A 176 -13.38 13.57 22.27
N VAL A 177 -14.26 13.21 21.34
CA VAL A 177 -15.47 12.41 21.61
C VAL A 177 -15.37 11.07 20.87
N PRO A 178 -15.44 9.92 21.57
CA PRO A 178 -15.46 8.63 20.91
C PRO A 178 -16.73 8.45 20.08
N PRO A 179 -16.66 7.80 18.91
CA PRO A 179 -17.85 7.32 18.23
C PRO A 179 -18.57 6.29 19.11
N GLN A 180 -19.87 6.09 18.88
CA GLN A 180 -20.55 4.92 19.41
C GLN A 180 -19.92 3.69 18.75
N ALA A 181 -19.05 3.01 19.48
CA ALA A 181 -18.32 1.85 18.99
C ALA A 181 -19.17 0.60 19.21
N ASP A 182 -19.64 0.02 18.12
CA ASP A 182 -20.16 -1.34 18.12
C ASP A 182 -18.99 -2.34 18.12
N THR A 183 -19.20 -3.56 18.59
CA THR A 183 -18.16 -4.60 18.61
C THR A 183 -18.07 -5.33 17.26
N GLY A 184 -16.86 -5.53 16.73
CA GLY A 184 -16.60 -6.30 15.52
C GLY A 184 -15.98 -5.48 14.38
N TYR A 185 -15.67 -6.14 13.25
CA TYR A 185 -15.11 -5.45 12.09
C TYR A 185 -16.18 -4.66 11.33
N LEU A 186 -15.79 -3.48 10.83
CA LEU A 186 -16.64 -2.61 9.99
C LEU A 186 -18.05 -2.31 10.55
N CYS A 187 -18.21 -2.34 11.87
CA CYS A 187 -19.47 -2.10 12.56
C CYS A 187 -19.80 -0.61 12.74
N THR A 188 -18.78 0.25 12.83
CA THR A 188 -18.93 1.68 13.08
C THR A 188 -18.77 2.43 11.77
N LEU A 189 -19.89 2.87 11.19
CA LEU A 189 -19.94 3.55 9.89
C LEU A 189 -20.41 4.99 10.04
N SER A 190 -19.87 5.88 9.20
CA SER A 190 -20.31 7.26 9.14
C SER A 190 -21.75 7.34 8.60
N ARG A 191 -22.58 8.19 9.21
CA ARG A 191 -23.93 8.51 8.66
C ARG A 191 -23.85 9.23 7.31
N ASN A 192 -22.68 9.78 6.97
CA ASN A 192 -22.44 10.40 5.68
C ASN A 192 -21.92 9.35 4.67
N GLY A 193 -22.79 8.92 3.74
CA GLY A 193 -22.43 7.93 2.71
C GLY A 193 -21.23 8.30 1.83
N ARG A 194 -20.86 9.59 1.73
CA ARG A 194 -19.62 10.00 1.06
C ARG A 194 -18.38 9.66 1.87
N PHE A 195 -18.43 9.84 3.19
CA PHE A 195 -17.34 9.48 4.07
C PHE A 195 -17.14 7.96 4.09
N VAL A 196 -18.23 7.19 4.01
CA VAL A 196 -18.16 5.74 3.77
C VAL A 196 -17.42 5.44 2.47
N ALA A 197 -17.81 6.06 1.35
CA ALA A 197 -17.17 5.82 0.05
C ALA A 197 -15.69 6.25 0.01
N ILE A 198 -15.33 7.37 0.65
CA ILE A 198 -13.96 7.87 0.75
C ILE A 198 -13.12 6.92 1.62
N ALA A 199 -13.60 6.53 2.80
CA ALA A 199 -12.90 5.59 3.67
C ALA A 199 -12.65 4.25 2.97
N THR A 200 -13.64 3.71 2.25
CA THR A 200 -13.48 2.48 1.47
C THR A 200 -12.41 2.63 0.39
N GLU A 201 -12.40 3.76 -0.33
CA GLU A 201 -11.42 4.02 -1.37
C GLU A 201 -10.00 4.16 -0.81
N ILE A 202 -9.84 4.90 0.30
CA ILE A 202 -8.55 5.05 0.98
C ILE A 202 -8.04 3.69 1.46
N ALA A 203 -8.92 2.82 1.97
CA ALA A 203 -8.53 1.48 2.39
C ALA A 203 -8.01 0.62 1.23
N VAL A 204 -8.64 0.73 0.05
CA VAL A 204 -8.15 0.06 -1.17
C VAL A 204 -6.78 0.60 -1.59
N LYS A 205 -6.59 1.93 -1.55
CA LYS A 205 -5.29 2.56 -1.83
C LYS A 205 -4.22 2.12 -0.82
N ALA A 206 -4.58 2.00 0.45
CA ALA A 206 -3.70 1.54 1.52
C ALA A 206 -3.26 0.09 1.28
N ALA A 207 -4.19 -0.82 0.97
CA ALA A 207 -3.85 -2.19 0.61
C ALA A 207 -2.99 -2.27 -0.67
N MET A 208 -3.27 -1.45 -1.69
CA MET A 208 -2.43 -1.37 -2.89
C MET A 208 -1.03 -0.83 -2.60
N LEU A 209 -0.86 0.10 -1.64
CA LEU A 209 0.46 0.60 -1.25
C LEU A 209 1.34 -0.49 -0.66
N VAL A 210 0.76 -1.41 0.13
CA VAL A 210 1.48 -2.60 0.60
C VAL A 210 1.90 -3.47 -0.59
N ILE A 211 1.01 -3.71 -1.56
CA ILE A 211 1.37 -4.44 -2.79
C ILE A 211 2.48 -3.72 -3.57
N PHE A 212 2.49 -2.38 -3.64
CA PHE A 212 3.55 -1.62 -4.31
C PHE A 212 4.90 -1.73 -3.58
N HIS A 213 4.89 -1.72 -2.25
CA HIS A 213 6.08 -1.95 -1.41
C HIS A 213 6.69 -3.31 -1.69
N GLU A 214 5.85 -4.34 -1.63
CA GLU A 214 6.25 -5.72 -1.89
C GLU A 214 6.74 -5.94 -3.32
N TYR A 215 6.07 -5.31 -4.28
CA TYR A 215 6.50 -5.30 -5.67
C TYR A 215 7.81 -4.53 -5.87
N ALA A 216 8.09 -3.51 -5.06
CA ALA A 216 9.35 -2.80 -5.09
C ALA A 216 10.52 -3.69 -4.66
N HIS A 217 10.37 -4.53 -3.63
CA HIS A 217 11.41 -5.50 -3.29
C HIS A 217 11.79 -6.38 -4.49
N PHE A 218 10.80 -6.84 -5.27
CA PHE A 218 11.04 -7.59 -6.50
C PHE A 218 11.80 -6.78 -7.54
N LEU A 219 11.31 -5.59 -7.89
CA LEU A 219 11.88 -4.74 -8.94
C LEU A 219 13.27 -4.21 -8.61
N ARG A 220 13.60 -4.12 -7.32
CA ARG A 220 14.87 -3.60 -6.82
C ARG A 220 15.89 -4.68 -6.53
N GLY A 221 15.56 -5.95 -6.79
CA GLY A 221 16.49 -7.08 -6.62
C GLY A 221 16.81 -7.37 -5.16
N HIS A 222 15.99 -6.90 -4.21
CA HIS A 222 16.18 -7.11 -2.76
C HIS A 222 16.15 -8.59 -2.37
N LEU A 223 15.63 -9.43 -3.26
CA LEU A 223 15.35 -10.84 -3.04
C LEU A 223 16.58 -11.65 -2.74
N THR A 224 17.70 -11.31 -3.41
CA THR A 224 19.00 -11.96 -3.18
C THR A 224 19.48 -11.80 -1.74
N TYR A 225 18.99 -10.79 -1.03
CA TYR A 225 19.33 -10.51 0.36
C TYR A 225 18.31 -11.09 1.35
N LEU A 226 17.01 -11.10 1.00
CA LEU A 226 15.94 -11.66 1.84
C LEU A 226 15.99 -13.20 1.97
N ARG A 227 16.84 -13.87 1.17
CA ARG A 227 17.16 -15.30 1.21
C ARG A 227 17.47 -15.81 2.63
N GLY A 228 18.21 -15.02 3.42
CA GLY A 228 18.69 -15.39 4.75
C GLY A 228 17.61 -15.50 5.84
N GLU A 229 16.44 -14.86 5.67
CA GLU A 229 15.35 -14.88 6.66
C GLU A 229 14.32 -16.00 6.41
N LEU A 230 14.44 -16.74 5.30
CA LEU A 230 13.41 -17.65 4.78
C LEU A 230 13.75 -19.14 4.90
N ALA A 231 14.58 -19.52 5.87
CA ALA A 231 14.79 -20.92 6.20
C ALA A 231 13.49 -21.50 6.78
N HIS A 232 12.68 -22.20 5.95
CA HIS A 232 11.78 -23.33 6.27
C HIS A 232 10.64 -23.45 5.23
N SER A 233 10.83 -24.22 4.13
CA SER A 233 9.81 -25.05 3.43
C SER A 233 10.31 -25.46 2.04
N GLY A 234 10.05 -26.72 1.64
CA GLY A 234 10.70 -27.46 0.56
C GLY A 234 10.49 -26.99 -0.89
N GLU A 235 11.15 -27.74 -1.80
CA GLU A 235 11.23 -27.76 -3.29
C GLU A 235 11.03 -26.47 -4.12
N ILE A 236 11.08 -25.31 -3.48
CA ILE A 236 11.57 -24.06 -4.07
C ILE A 236 12.98 -23.90 -3.52
N PHE A 237 13.97 -24.37 -4.29
CA PHE A 237 15.37 -24.25 -3.92
C PHE A 237 15.92 -22.92 -4.44
N GLU A 238 16.34 -22.05 -3.53
CA GLU A 238 17.52 -21.26 -3.79
C GLU A 238 18.69 -22.23 -3.78
N ALA A 239 19.31 -22.44 -4.94
CA ALA A 239 20.67 -22.92 -4.92
C ALA A 239 21.46 -21.88 -4.10
N PRO A 240 22.10 -22.27 -2.98
CA PRO A 240 23.09 -21.40 -2.39
C PRO A 240 24.14 -21.19 -3.47
N ASP A 241 24.47 -19.93 -3.78
CA ASP A 241 25.77 -19.68 -4.38
C ASP A 241 26.79 -20.17 -3.34
N PRO A 242 27.60 -21.21 -3.64
CA PRO A 242 28.60 -21.69 -2.71
C PRO A 242 29.65 -20.62 -2.35
N ALA A 243 29.66 -19.50 -3.09
CA ALA A 243 30.50 -18.34 -2.79
C ALA A 243 29.92 -17.41 -1.72
N LEU A 244 28.64 -17.53 -1.33
CA LEU A 244 28.03 -16.73 -0.26
C LEU A 244 28.08 -17.48 1.07
N PRO A 245 28.71 -16.93 2.12
CA PRO A 245 28.79 -17.59 3.42
C PRO A 245 27.38 -17.88 3.97
N ALA A 246 27.15 -19.12 4.40
CA ALA A 246 25.86 -19.62 4.90
C ALA A 246 25.42 -19.02 6.27
N THR A 247 25.86 -17.82 6.63
CA THR A 247 25.68 -17.21 7.96
C THR A 247 25.27 -15.74 7.96
N GLU A 248 24.89 -15.15 6.83
CA GLU A 248 24.41 -13.77 6.82
C GLU A 248 22.89 -13.73 7.07
N VAL A 249 22.50 -13.80 8.35
CA VAL A 249 21.30 -13.06 8.79
C VAL A 249 21.54 -11.61 8.37
N LEU A 250 20.61 -11.00 7.64
CA LEU A 250 20.75 -9.60 7.25
C LEU A 250 21.03 -8.78 8.50
N ASP A 251 22.14 -8.05 8.50
CA ASP A 251 22.40 -7.02 9.50
C ASP A 251 21.19 -6.08 9.57
N ASP A 252 20.72 -5.76 10.77
CA ASP A 252 19.48 -4.98 10.97
C ASP A 252 19.58 -3.61 10.25
N ASP A 253 20.80 -3.07 10.14
CA ASP A 253 21.10 -1.86 9.36
C ASP A 253 20.88 -2.06 7.84
N LEU A 254 21.29 -3.21 7.28
CA LEU A 254 21.07 -3.52 5.86
C LEU A 254 19.60 -3.78 5.57
N ARG A 255 18.89 -4.46 6.49
CA ARG A 255 17.43 -4.66 6.42
C ARG A 255 16.71 -3.32 6.40
N ARG A 256 17.07 -2.41 7.30
CA ARG A 256 16.52 -1.05 7.41
C ARG A 256 16.70 -0.26 6.10
N VAL A 257 17.87 -0.33 5.47
CA VAL A 257 18.15 0.34 4.19
C VAL A 257 17.35 -0.26 3.03
N ILE A 258 17.18 -1.60 3.01
CA ILE A 258 16.37 -2.31 2.00
C ILE A 258 14.89 -1.89 2.08
N GLU A 259 14.34 -1.80 3.30
CA GLU A 259 12.95 -1.36 3.52
C GLU A 259 12.76 0.11 3.11
N MET A 260 13.74 0.98 3.40
CA MET A 260 13.70 2.36 2.93
C MET A 260 13.72 2.47 1.40
N ASP A 261 14.55 1.70 0.70
CA ASP A 261 14.54 1.68 -0.78
C ASP A 261 13.18 1.21 -1.32
N ALA A 262 12.57 0.21 -0.68
CA ALA A 262 11.25 -0.28 -1.07
C ALA A 262 10.15 0.76 -0.82
N ASP A 263 10.14 1.45 0.33
CA ASP A 263 9.20 2.53 0.65
C ASP A 263 9.29 3.68 -0.37
N GLN A 264 10.51 4.13 -0.68
CA GLN A 264 10.75 5.18 -1.68
C GLN A 264 10.21 4.78 -3.07
N LYS A 265 10.43 3.52 -3.46
CA LYS A 265 9.97 3.00 -4.76
C LYS A 265 8.46 2.75 -4.78
N ALA A 266 7.86 2.34 -3.67
CA ALA A 266 6.42 2.23 -3.53
C ALA A 266 5.73 3.57 -3.79
N GLY A 267 6.29 4.67 -3.25
CA GLY A 267 5.83 6.04 -3.50
C GLY A 267 5.82 6.39 -4.99
N SER A 268 6.96 6.22 -5.69
CA SER A 268 7.06 6.47 -7.12
C SER A 268 6.14 5.58 -7.97
N PHE A 269 6.01 4.31 -7.62
CA PHE A 269 5.12 3.38 -8.32
C PHE A 269 3.65 3.72 -8.14
N ALA A 270 3.23 4.05 -6.93
CA ALA A 270 1.88 4.50 -6.65
C ALA A 270 1.54 5.73 -7.50
N SER A 271 2.43 6.73 -7.52
CA SER A 271 2.24 7.95 -8.32
C SER A 271 2.06 7.66 -9.81
N THR A 272 2.95 6.84 -10.38
CA THR A 272 2.89 6.46 -11.79
C THR A 272 1.65 5.62 -12.11
N PHE A 273 1.37 4.61 -11.30
CA PHE A 273 0.28 3.66 -11.50
C PHE A 273 -1.08 4.36 -11.49
N TRP A 274 -1.37 5.16 -10.46
CA TRP A 274 -2.67 5.81 -10.33
C TRP A 274 -2.93 6.83 -11.43
N ARG A 275 -1.87 7.51 -11.90
CA ARG A 275 -1.94 8.40 -13.07
C ARG A 275 -2.24 7.66 -14.37
N MET A 276 -1.58 6.52 -14.60
CA MET A 276 -1.82 5.72 -15.81
C MET A 276 -3.27 5.23 -15.91
N LEU A 277 -3.93 5.03 -14.77
CA LEU A 277 -5.32 4.60 -14.74
C LEU A 277 -6.33 5.74 -14.81
N ASP A 278 -5.85 6.99 -14.91
CA ASP A 278 -6.67 8.21 -14.81
C ASP A 278 -7.62 8.12 -13.62
N HIS A 279 -7.12 7.64 -12.48
CA HIS A 279 -7.98 7.26 -11.37
C HIS A 279 -8.62 8.52 -10.78
N PRO A 280 -9.93 8.77 -10.96
CA PRO A 280 -10.54 9.94 -10.38
C PRO A 280 -10.59 9.75 -8.86
N ALA A 281 -10.29 10.80 -8.08
CA ALA A 281 -10.69 10.81 -6.68
C ALA A 281 -12.21 10.54 -6.59
N VAL A 282 -12.68 9.99 -5.46
CA VAL A 282 -14.14 9.85 -5.22
C VAL A 282 -14.83 11.22 -5.09
N SER A 283 -14.02 12.28 -5.07
CA SER A 283 -14.37 13.65 -4.81
C SER A 283 -14.77 14.46 -6.05
N PRO A 284 -15.34 15.67 -5.85
CA PRO A 284 -15.94 16.50 -6.90
C PRO A 284 -14.97 16.88 -8.01
N LYS A 285 -15.48 16.98 -9.24
CA LYS A 285 -14.71 17.23 -10.47
C LYS A 285 -13.80 18.46 -10.40
N ASP A 286 -14.17 19.47 -9.62
CA ASP A 286 -13.46 20.75 -9.55
C ASP A 286 -12.23 20.74 -8.62
N CYS A 287 -11.91 19.60 -8.00
CA CYS A 287 -10.86 19.47 -6.97
C CYS A 287 -10.30 18.03 -6.85
N GLN A 288 -10.24 17.31 -7.97
CA GLN A 288 -9.90 15.88 -7.97
C GLN A 288 -8.45 15.62 -7.55
N ASN A 289 -7.51 16.49 -7.91
CA ASN A 289 -6.09 16.32 -7.59
C ASN A 289 -5.83 16.51 -6.09
N GLU A 290 -6.45 17.51 -5.48
CA GLU A 290 -6.35 17.77 -4.04
C GLU A 290 -6.98 16.65 -3.22
N ALA A 291 -8.16 16.20 -3.62
CA ALA A 291 -8.82 15.07 -2.98
C ALA A 291 -8.01 13.78 -3.08
N PHE A 292 -7.49 13.50 -4.28
CA PHE A 292 -6.65 12.33 -4.50
C PHE A 292 -5.39 12.39 -3.63
N SER A 293 -4.78 13.57 -3.49
CA SER A 293 -3.62 13.76 -2.61
C SER A 293 -3.97 13.50 -1.15
N MET A 294 -5.12 13.98 -0.66
CA MET A 294 -5.62 13.69 0.68
C MET A 294 -5.89 12.19 0.91
N GLU A 295 -6.46 11.52 -0.09
CA GLU A 295 -6.72 10.08 -0.05
C GLU A 295 -5.42 9.28 0.04
N ILE A 296 -4.40 9.65 -0.73
CA ILE A 296 -3.07 9.00 -0.71
C ILE A 296 -2.36 9.24 0.63
N ILE A 297 -2.34 10.49 1.13
CA ILE A 297 -1.77 10.80 2.44
C ILE A 297 -2.43 9.95 3.53
N SER A 298 -3.75 9.89 3.53
CA SER A 298 -4.50 9.10 4.52
C SER A 298 -4.25 7.59 4.38
N ALA A 299 -4.05 7.09 3.16
CA ALA A 299 -3.73 5.68 2.93
C ALA A 299 -2.35 5.32 3.48
N VAL A 300 -1.34 6.16 3.25
CA VAL A 300 0.02 5.98 3.79
C VAL A 300 0.01 6.06 5.31
N LEU A 301 -0.67 7.07 5.88
CA LEU A 301 -0.79 7.24 7.34
C LEU A 301 -1.48 6.04 7.99
N SER A 302 -2.57 5.54 7.40
CA SER A 302 -3.32 4.40 7.93
C SER A 302 -2.45 3.15 8.03
N ASN A 303 -1.73 2.77 6.96
CA ASN A 303 -0.83 1.62 7.00
C ASN A 303 0.24 1.77 8.08
N ASN A 304 0.91 2.93 8.13
CA ASN A 304 2.01 3.15 9.06
C ASN A 304 1.56 3.22 10.52
N LEU A 305 0.37 3.76 10.80
CA LEU A 305 -0.23 3.71 12.13
C LEU A 305 -0.54 2.28 12.60
N ILE A 306 -1.03 1.44 11.68
CA ILE A 306 -1.30 0.04 11.99
C ILE A 306 0.02 -0.71 12.23
N LEU A 307 1.00 -0.55 11.34
CA LEU A 307 2.34 -1.14 11.49
C LEU A 307 2.99 -0.71 12.80
N GLY A 308 2.90 0.57 13.15
CA GLY A 308 3.39 1.10 14.40
C GLY A 308 2.87 0.32 15.61
N GLN A 309 1.64 -0.19 15.60
CA GLN A 309 1.12 -0.95 16.75
C GLN A 309 1.63 -2.38 16.83
N TYR A 310 1.95 -3.00 15.69
CA TYR A 310 2.28 -4.43 15.62
C TYR A 310 3.79 -4.70 15.52
N GLU A 311 4.57 -3.81 14.92
CA GLU A 311 5.98 -4.01 14.63
C GLU A 311 6.82 -2.83 15.13
N PHE A 312 7.30 -2.93 16.37
CA PHE A 312 8.30 -2.03 16.94
C PHE A 312 9.63 -2.75 17.10
N THR A 313 10.53 -2.58 16.12
CA THR A 313 11.91 -3.11 16.17
C THR A 313 12.88 -2.15 15.46
N ASP A 314 14.16 -2.18 15.80
CA ASP A 314 15.20 -1.36 15.17
C ASP A 314 15.47 -1.72 13.69
N ARG A 315 14.81 -2.78 13.19
CA ARG A 315 14.86 -3.24 11.80
C ARG A 315 14.12 -2.34 10.82
N TYR A 316 13.22 -1.50 11.34
CA TYR A 316 12.38 -0.62 10.55
C TYR A 316 12.49 0.80 11.08
N TYR A 317 12.42 1.76 10.17
CA TYR A 317 12.24 3.16 10.56
C TYR A 317 10.86 3.38 11.16
N SER A 318 10.74 4.47 11.91
CA SER A 318 9.50 4.90 12.52
C SER A 318 8.39 5.07 11.47
N PRO A 319 7.14 4.73 11.83
CA PRO A 319 5.98 4.96 10.99
C PRO A 319 5.89 6.36 10.36
N LEU A 320 6.31 7.40 11.08
CA LEU A 320 6.27 8.77 10.60
C LEU A 320 7.39 9.05 9.58
N TRP A 321 8.58 8.46 9.78
CA TRP A 321 9.66 8.57 8.81
C TRP A 321 9.37 7.85 7.49
N ARG A 322 8.86 6.61 7.58
CA ARG A 322 8.39 5.86 6.41
C ARG A 322 7.32 6.62 5.64
N THR A 323 6.34 7.18 6.36
CA THR A 323 5.30 8.05 5.80
C THR A 323 5.90 9.18 4.97
N GLN A 324 6.86 9.90 5.54
CA GLN A 324 7.50 11.04 4.92
C GLN A 324 8.19 10.65 3.60
N HIS A 325 8.96 9.57 3.59
CA HIS A 325 9.69 9.13 2.39
C HIS A 325 8.78 8.58 1.29
N ILE A 326 7.74 7.80 1.64
CA ILE A 326 6.77 7.33 0.65
C ILE A 326 6.12 8.52 -0.06
N LEU A 327 5.70 9.53 0.72
CA LEU A 327 5.02 10.71 0.19
C LEU A 327 5.96 11.61 -0.63
N GLU A 328 7.18 11.86 -0.17
CA GLU A 328 8.19 12.63 -0.90
C GLU A 328 8.40 12.09 -2.33
N TYR A 329 8.60 10.78 -2.45
CA TYR A 329 8.82 10.13 -3.75
C TYR A 329 7.54 10.03 -4.60
N PHE A 330 6.38 9.92 -3.96
CA PHE A 330 5.10 10.01 -4.65
C PHE A 330 4.92 11.39 -5.32
N TRP A 331 5.20 12.47 -4.57
CA TRP A 331 5.01 13.85 -5.03
C TRP A 331 5.98 14.26 -6.13
N ALA A 332 7.22 13.78 -6.08
CA ALA A 332 8.25 14.06 -7.09
C ALA A 332 7.76 13.80 -8.51
N ASP A 333 7.02 12.70 -8.70
CA ASP A 333 6.44 12.32 -9.98
C ASP A 333 5.04 12.90 -10.20
N PHE A 334 4.24 13.07 -9.14
CA PHE A 334 2.85 13.52 -9.24
C PHE A 334 2.76 14.99 -9.67
N PHE A 335 3.57 15.85 -9.05
CA PHE A 335 3.56 17.29 -9.29
C PHE A 335 4.65 17.75 -10.26
N SER A 336 4.93 16.94 -11.28
CA SER A 336 6.00 17.23 -12.24
C SER A 336 5.84 18.64 -12.84
N VAL A 337 6.76 19.53 -12.50
CA VAL A 337 6.76 20.92 -12.98
C VAL A 337 7.15 20.98 -14.46
N ASP A 338 6.55 21.91 -15.20
CA ASP A 338 6.83 22.12 -16.61
C ASP A 338 8.34 22.33 -16.84
N LYS A 339 8.93 21.44 -17.65
CA LYS A 339 10.35 21.45 -17.95
C LYS A 339 10.75 22.61 -18.87
N THR A 340 9.79 23.32 -19.47
CA THR A 340 10.05 24.48 -20.32
C THR A 340 10.26 25.78 -19.53
N LEU A 341 9.86 25.82 -18.25
CA LEU A 341 10.07 26.97 -17.36
C LEU A 341 11.56 27.13 -17.00
N PRO A 342 12.06 28.35 -16.69
CA PRO A 342 13.40 28.56 -16.14
C PRO A 342 13.65 27.78 -14.84
N GLU A 343 14.89 27.34 -14.59
CA GLU A 343 15.22 26.49 -13.43
C GLU A 343 14.80 27.09 -12.07
N ALA A 344 15.00 28.40 -11.89
CA ALA A 344 14.60 29.08 -10.67
C ALA A 344 13.07 29.06 -10.45
N GLU A 345 12.29 29.22 -11.52
CA GLU A 345 10.82 29.16 -11.46
C GLU A 345 10.34 27.73 -11.21
N ARG A 346 10.99 26.74 -11.84
CA ARG A 346 10.72 25.33 -11.57
C ARG A 346 10.93 25.00 -10.09
N GLN A 347 12.03 25.48 -9.52
CA GLN A 347 12.36 25.24 -8.12
C GLN A 347 11.37 25.94 -7.18
N CYS A 348 10.98 27.18 -7.46
CA CYS A 348 9.96 27.89 -6.68
C CYS A 348 8.61 27.15 -6.68
N GLN A 349 8.14 26.67 -7.84
CA GLN A 349 6.89 25.92 -7.93
C GLN A 349 6.95 24.59 -7.17
N ARG A 350 8.07 23.85 -7.27
CA ARG A 350 8.27 22.61 -6.49
C ARG A 350 8.21 22.88 -4.99
N THR A 351 8.89 23.92 -4.51
CA THR A 351 8.90 24.29 -3.09
C THR A 351 7.51 24.67 -2.61
N ALA A 352 6.75 25.45 -3.40
CA ALA A 352 5.39 25.85 -3.05
C ALA A 352 4.46 24.62 -2.90
N ILE A 353 4.46 23.72 -3.89
CA ILE A 353 3.63 22.51 -3.87
C ILE A 353 4.03 21.60 -2.70
N SER A 354 5.33 21.42 -2.47
CA SER A 354 5.83 20.59 -1.37
C SER A 354 5.36 21.14 -0.02
N ASN A 355 5.46 22.45 0.19
CA ASN A 355 5.01 23.09 1.43
C ASN A 355 3.51 22.93 1.67
N GLU A 356 2.67 23.07 0.63
CA GLU A 356 1.22 22.88 0.74
C GLU A 356 0.88 21.42 1.11
N MET A 357 1.54 20.44 0.49
CA MET A 357 1.33 19.02 0.79
C MET A 357 1.82 18.64 2.17
N TYR A 358 2.96 19.18 2.62
CA TYR A 358 3.44 18.97 3.98
C TYR A 358 2.46 19.51 5.02
N GLN A 359 1.93 20.72 4.84
CA GLN A 359 0.94 21.27 5.76
C GLN A 359 -0.32 20.39 5.84
N LEU A 360 -0.79 19.88 4.70
CA LEU A 360 -1.93 18.97 4.64
C LEU A 360 -1.63 17.64 5.34
N GLN A 361 -0.42 17.09 5.13
CA GLN A 361 0.06 15.88 5.80
C GLN A 361 0.04 16.06 7.32
N PHE A 362 0.58 17.15 7.85
CA PHE A 362 0.56 17.42 9.30
C PHE A 362 -0.86 17.46 9.87
N LYS A 363 -1.80 18.12 9.17
CA LYS A 363 -3.20 18.20 9.61
C LYS A 363 -3.86 16.82 9.61
N LEU A 364 -3.60 15.99 8.59
CA LEU A 364 -4.12 14.63 8.50
C LEU A 364 -3.49 13.71 9.55
N THR A 365 -2.18 13.78 9.77
CA THR A 365 -1.48 13.07 10.86
C THR A 365 -2.15 13.38 12.20
N SER A 366 -2.37 14.67 12.50
CA SER A 366 -3.01 15.10 13.74
C SER A 366 -4.42 14.52 13.91
N GLU A 367 -5.21 14.47 12.84
CA GLU A 367 -6.57 13.89 12.87
C GLU A 367 -6.55 12.38 13.07
N HIS A 368 -5.67 11.65 12.37
CA HIS A 368 -5.55 10.20 12.52
C HIS A 368 -5.02 9.81 13.91
N GLU A 369 -3.97 10.47 14.40
CA GLU A 369 -3.44 10.23 15.76
C GLU A 369 -4.50 10.49 16.84
N ARG A 370 -5.28 11.58 16.70
CA ARG A 370 -6.38 11.87 17.62
C ARG A 370 -7.42 10.76 17.63
N VAL A 371 -7.85 10.28 16.46
CA VAL A 371 -8.80 9.15 16.39
C VAL A 371 -8.20 7.92 17.08
N TYR A 372 -6.95 7.61 16.80
CA TYR A 372 -6.27 6.45 17.39
C TYR A 372 -6.16 6.55 18.91
N ALA A 373 -5.85 7.74 19.45
CA ALA A 373 -5.86 8.01 20.88
C ALA A 373 -7.27 7.83 21.49
N ILE A 374 -8.30 8.39 20.85
CA ILE A 374 -9.72 8.23 21.27
C ILE A 374 -10.13 6.76 21.33
N MET A 375 -9.71 5.97 20.35
CA MET A 375 -10.03 4.55 20.24
C MET A 375 -9.15 3.65 21.12
N GLY A 376 -8.15 4.20 21.81
CA GLY A 376 -7.21 3.44 22.63
C GLY A 376 -6.23 2.59 21.81
N TRP A 377 -6.04 2.92 20.53
CA TRP A 377 -5.09 2.24 19.65
C TRP A 377 -3.66 2.78 19.79
N GLY A 378 -3.46 3.88 20.54
CA GLY A 378 -2.14 4.46 20.85
C GLY A 378 -1.72 5.61 19.93
N GLU A 379 -0.52 6.13 20.15
CA GLU A 379 0.02 7.36 19.52
C GLU A 379 1.04 7.05 18.41
N GLY A 380 0.77 6.02 17.60
CA GLY A 380 1.76 5.28 16.80
C GLY A 380 2.69 6.05 15.84
N LEU A 381 2.45 7.35 15.53
CA LEU A 381 3.31 8.17 14.67
C LEU A 381 4.25 9.13 15.46
N SER A 382 4.20 9.15 16.79
CA SER A 382 4.95 10.02 17.72
C SER A 382 6.26 10.68 17.20
N PHE A 383 6.27 12.02 17.20
CA PHE A 383 7.41 12.86 16.77
C PHE A 383 8.69 12.67 17.58
N GLU A 384 8.60 12.34 18.87
CA GLU A 384 9.76 12.11 19.76
C GLU A 384 10.68 11.00 19.21
N ARG A 385 10.12 10.07 18.44
CA ARG A 385 10.87 8.96 17.85
C ARG A 385 11.60 9.35 16.58
N VAL A 386 11.00 10.22 15.77
CA VAL A 386 11.65 10.79 14.57
C VAL A 386 12.86 11.62 14.95
N GLU A 387 12.85 12.31 16.10
CA GLU A 387 13.98 13.11 16.56
C GLU A 387 15.25 12.26 16.75
N ARG A 388 15.14 11.01 17.26
CA ARG A 388 16.28 10.09 17.39
C ARG A 388 16.80 9.61 16.04
N GLU A 389 15.91 9.46 15.08
CA GLU A 389 16.25 9.04 13.72
C GLU A 389 16.95 10.18 12.97
N ILE A 390 16.48 11.42 13.12
CA ILE A 390 17.10 12.63 12.55
C ILE A 390 18.57 12.77 12.99
N GLU A 391 18.90 12.40 14.24
CA GLU A 391 20.27 12.44 14.75
C GLU A 391 21.19 11.36 14.15
N ILE A 392 20.64 10.25 13.64
CA ILE A 392 21.38 9.11 13.06
C ILE A 392 21.42 9.17 11.51
N LEU A 393 20.44 9.80 10.86
CA LEU A 393 20.08 9.53 9.45
C LEU A 393 20.79 10.31 8.34
N LEU A 394 21.43 11.45 8.58
CA LEU A 394 21.69 12.39 7.47
C LEU A 394 22.96 12.16 6.62
N GLY A 395 23.65 11.02 6.76
CA GLY A 395 24.80 10.72 5.88
C GLY A 395 25.09 9.24 5.66
N GLU A 396 25.16 8.46 6.74
CA GLU A 396 25.64 7.07 6.66
C GLU A 396 24.64 6.14 5.93
N ASP A 397 23.36 6.20 6.28
CA ASP A 397 22.33 5.36 5.64
C ASP A 397 22.07 5.74 4.19
N LYS A 398 22.21 7.04 3.85
CA LYS A 398 22.16 7.48 2.45
C LYS A 398 23.32 6.93 1.63
N HIS A 399 24.54 6.98 2.15
CA HIS A 399 25.70 6.42 1.47
C HIS A 399 25.61 4.88 1.35
N ARG A 400 25.11 4.21 2.40
CA ARG A 400 24.83 2.77 2.39
C ARG A 400 23.77 2.42 1.35
N LEU A 401 22.70 3.21 1.25
CA LEU A 401 21.68 3.04 0.21
C LEU A 401 22.30 3.16 -1.18
N GLU A 402 23.07 4.21 -1.46
CA GLU A 402 23.72 4.41 -2.77
C GLU A 402 24.63 3.23 -3.15
N ASN A 403 25.44 2.75 -2.19
CA ASN A 403 26.31 1.59 -2.38
C ASN A 403 25.50 0.30 -2.60
N LEU A 404 24.43 0.09 -1.84
CA LEU A 404 23.54 -1.06 -1.98
C LEU A 404 22.86 -1.06 -3.35
N GLN A 405 22.31 0.07 -3.78
CA GLN A 405 21.63 0.20 -5.07
C GLN A 405 22.54 -0.18 -6.24
N LEU A 406 23.81 0.22 -6.21
CA LEU A 406 24.79 -0.16 -7.23
C LEU A 406 25.04 -1.69 -7.25
N ARG A 407 25.12 -2.31 -6.07
CA ARG A 407 25.27 -3.77 -5.94
C ARG A 407 24.04 -4.55 -6.38
N LEU A 408 22.85 -3.94 -6.31
CA LEU A 408 21.59 -4.56 -6.66
C LEU A 408 21.29 -4.56 -8.17
N ILE A 409 21.88 -3.65 -8.94
CA ILE A 409 21.63 -3.50 -10.40
C ILE A 409 21.64 -4.85 -11.16
N PRO A 410 22.59 -5.77 -10.95
CA PRO A 410 22.61 -7.04 -11.66
C PRO A 410 21.42 -7.96 -11.36
N TYR A 411 20.78 -7.78 -10.20
CA TYR A 411 19.66 -8.58 -9.72
C TYR A 411 18.30 -7.94 -10.02
N MET A 412 18.26 -6.70 -10.50
CA MET A 412 17.02 -6.03 -10.86
C MET A 412 16.46 -6.65 -12.15
N PRO A 413 15.20 -7.11 -12.16
CA PRO A 413 14.56 -7.54 -13.40
C PRO A 413 14.47 -6.34 -14.34
N PHE A 414 14.74 -6.57 -15.63
CA PHE A 414 14.61 -5.55 -16.66
C PHE A 414 13.24 -4.89 -16.56
N ASN A 415 13.15 -3.60 -16.27
CA ASN A 415 11.89 -2.91 -16.12
C ASN A 415 11.96 -1.51 -16.75
N PHE A 416 10.83 -1.06 -17.30
CA PHE A 416 10.67 0.27 -17.89
C PHE A 416 9.86 1.18 -16.96
N PHE A 417 9.83 0.91 -15.65
CA PHE A 417 9.18 1.86 -14.72
C PHE A 417 9.90 3.22 -14.68
N TYR A 418 11.04 3.35 -15.35
CA TYR A 418 11.59 4.62 -15.77
C TYR A 418 11.02 5.06 -17.12
N GLN A 419 10.14 6.08 -17.06
CA GLN A 419 9.92 7.16 -18.04
C GLN A 419 8.46 7.36 -18.47
N ARG A 420 7.91 8.49 -17.98
CA ARG A 420 6.75 9.23 -18.47
C ARG A 420 6.60 9.13 -19.99
N HIS A 421 5.46 8.63 -20.48
CA HIS A 421 5.07 8.83 -21.87
C HIS A 421 4.80 10.33 -22.10
N ALA A 422 5.42 10.92 -23.12
CA ALA A 422 5.41 12.34 -23.42
C ALA A 422 4.01 12.95 -23.75
N ALA A 423 2.96 12.14 -23.81
CA ALA A 423 1.64 12.54 -24.32
C ALA A 423 0.53 12.62 -23.26
N GLN A 424 0.82 12.47 -21.97
CA GLN A 424 -0.20 12.59 -20.93
C GLN A 424 -0.34 14.04 -20.47
N THR A 425 -1.43 14.68 -20.89
CA THR A 425 -1.89 15.97 -20.35
C THR A 425 -2.33 15.78 -18.91
N GLN A 426 -1.81 16.63 -18.02
CA GLN A 426 -2.35 16.84 -16.67
C GLN A 426 -3.74 17.47 -16.81
N TYR A 427 -4.71 17.02 -16.00
CA TYR A 427 -5.98 17.72 -15.83
C TYR A 427 -5.86 18.81 -14.78
#